data_AF-A0A6B3EJJ5-F1
#
_entry.id   AF-A0A6B3EJJ5-F1
#
_cell.length_a   1.000
_cell.length_b   1.000
_cell.length_c   1.000
_cell.angle_alpha   90.00
_cell.angle_beta   90.00
_cell.angle_gamma   90.00
#
_symmetry.space_group_name_H-M   'P 1'
#
loop_
_entity.id
_entity.type
_entity.pdbx_description
1 polymer ?
#
loop_
_entity_poly.entity_id
_entity_poly.type
_entity_poly.pdbx_seq_one_letter_code
_entity_poly.pdbx_strand_id
1 'polypeptide(L)'
;MRVEVIDDDDTLPHRRDPGELASSGRGLVLMELLADDWGVSPRGEGKSIWFELREEEEEEDEDGGDGDVEGVGEGGGADADDGGAEGAGREEP
;
A
#
# COMPACT_ATOMS: atom_id res chain seq x y z
N MET A 1 5.50 -17.08 3.93
CA MET A 1 5.07 -18.00 5.01
C MET A 1 3.79 -18.74 4.61
N ARG A 2 3.63 -20.02 4.97
CA ARG A 2 2.39 -20.80 4.77
C ARG A 2 1.90 -21.40 6.08
N VAL A 3 0.59 -21.34 6.30
CA VAL A 3 -0.09 -21.90 7.48
C VAL A 3 -1.15 -22.90 7.03
N GLU A 4 -1.26 -24.02 7.74
CA GLU A 4 -2.26 -25.06 7.49
C GLU A 4 -2.96 -25.45 8.81
N VAL A 5 -4.29 -25.56 8.78
CA VAL A 5 -5.12 -26.00 9.89
C VAL A 5 -5.90 -27.22 9.46
N ILE A 6 -5.79 -28.29 10.24
CA ILE A 6 -6.49 -29.56 10.01
C ILE A 6 -7.64 -29.62 11.01
N ASP A 7 -8.80 -30.00 10.51
CA ASP A 7 -10.04 -30.15 11.27
C ASP A 7 -10.68 -31.48 10.86
N ASP A 8 -11.08 -32.30 11.83
CA ASP A 8 -11.71 -33.61 11.58
C ASP A 8 -13.18 -33.50 11.09
N ASP A 9 -13.78 -32.31 11.16
CA ASP A 9 -15.11 -32.02 10.58
C ASP A 9 -14.99 -31.86 9.05
N ASP A 10 -15.75 -32.67 8.31
CA ASP A 10 -15.80 -32.69 6.84
C ASP A 10 -16.67 -31.56 6.25
N THR A 11 -17.35 -30.79 7.09
CA THR A 11 -18.13 -29.62 6.69
C THR A 11 -17.21 -28.55 6.08
N LEU A 12 -17.34 -28.34 4.78
CA LEU A 12 -16.58 -27.31 4.07
C LEU A 12 -16.94 -25.91 4.58
N PRO A 13 -15.93 -25.03 4.73
CA PRO A 13 -16.15 -23.69 5.23
C PRO A 13 -16.89 -22.88 4.15
N HIS A 14 -17.90 -22.12 4.56
CA HIS A 14 -18.66 -21.23 3.69
C HIS A 14 -18.59 -19.81 4.22
N ARG A 15 -18.52 -18.83 3.31
CA ARG A 15 -18.49 -17.42 3.68
C ARG A 15 -19.76 -17.08 4.47
N ARG A 16 -19.56 -16.32 5.54
CA ARG A 16 -20.65 -15.79 6.39
C ARG A 16 -20.57 -14.27 6.36
N ASP A 17 -21.71 -13.62 6.59
CA ASP A 17 -21.82 -12.17 6.76
C ASP A 17 -22.14 -11.86 8.24
N PRO A 18 -21.13 -11.91 9.13
CA PRO A 18 -21.30 -11.60 10.53
C PRO A 18 -21.61 -10.10 10.71
N GLY A 19 -22.64 -9.79 11.50
CA GLY A 19 -22.92 -8.40 11.89
C GLY A 19 -21.81 -7.80 12.75
N GLU A 20 -21.81 -6.47 12.92
CA GLU A 20 -20.73 -5.73 13.59
C GLU A 20 -20.39 -6.24 15.01
N LEU A 21 -21.40 -6.72 15.75
CA LEU A 21 -21.26 -7.22 17.11
C LEU A 21 -21.04 -8.74 17.20
N ALA A 22 -21.00 -9.47 16.08
CA ALA A 22 -20.85 -10.91 16.09
C ALA A 22 -19.45 -11.31 16.52
N SER A 23 -19.29 -12.22 17.48
CA SER A 23 -17.99 -12.67 18.01
C SER A 23 -17.30 -13.75 17.17
N SER A 24 -17.94 -14.26 16.11
CA SER A 24 -17.41 -15.33 15.26
C SER A 24 -17.85 -15.15 13.80
N GLY A 25 -17.38 -16.03 12.89
CA GLY A 25 -17.80 -16.05 11.48
C GLY A 25 -17.01 -15.15 10.54
N ARG A 26 -16.02 -14.40 11.04
CA ARG A 26 -15.19 -13.47 10.24
C ARG A 26 -14.00 -14.13 9.55
N GLY A 27 -13.67 -15.38 9.90
CA GLY A 27 -12.41 -16.02 9.46
C GLY A 27 -12.20 -16.06 7.95
N LEU A 28 -13.22 -16.46 7.17
CA LEU A 28 -13.12 -16.47 5.71
C LEU A 28 -13.05 -15.07 5.10
N VAL A 29 -13.79 -14.11 5.65
CA VAL A 29 -13.69 -12.70 5.20
C VAL A 29 -12.28 -12.17 5.44
N LEU A 30 -11.68 -12.49 6.59
CA LEU A 30 -10.30 -12.08 6.88
C LEU A 30 -9.29 -12.76 5.94
N MET A 31 -9.45 -14.04 5.64
CA MET A 31 -8.59 -14.74 4.67
C MET A 31 -8.70 -14.12 3.27
N GLU A 32 -9.92 -13.84 2.80
CA GLU A 32 -10.14 -13.17 1.51
C GLU A 32 -9.50 -11.77 1.41
N LEU A 33 -9.31 -11.10 2.54
CA LEU A 33 -8.75 -9.74 2.59
C LEU A 33 -7.25 -9.69 2.83
N LEU A 34 -6.69 -10.66 3.56
CA LEU A 34 -5.33 -10.58 4.10
C LEU A 34 -4.38 -11.62 3.51
N ALA A 35 -4.88 -12.75 3.02
CA ALA A 35 -4.02 -13.79 2.48
C ALA A 35 -3.70 -13.51 1.02
N ASP A 36 -2.46 -13.73 0.62
CA ASP A 36 -2.10 -13.65 -0.80
C ASP A 36 -2.64 -14.81 -1.62
N ASP A 37 -2.78 -15.97 -0.97
CA ASP A 37 -3.46 -17.14 -1.51
C ASP A 37 -4.01 -17.99 -0.37
N TRP A 38 -5.13 -18.67 -0.60
CA TRP A 38 -5.73 -19.56 0.38
C TRP A 38 -6.60 -20.61 -0.30
N GLY A 39 -6.85 -21.71 0.41
CA GLY A 39 -7.71 -22.76 -0.12
C GLY A 39 -8.13 -23.79 0.91
N VAL A 40 -9.01 -24.68 0.45
CA VAL A 40 -9.52 -25.79 1.23
C VAL A 40 -9.23 -27.09 0.50
N SER A 41 -8.64 -28.04 1.20
CA SER A 41 -8.40 -29.39 0.70
C SER A 41 -9.21 -30.37 1.55
N PRO A 42 -10.28 -30.98 1.01
CA PRO A 42 -10.99 -32.07 1.68
C PRO A 42 -10.01 -33.20 1.98
N ARG A 43 -10.05 -33.73 3.19
CA ARG A 43 -9.30 -34.92 3.59
C ARG A 43 -10.30 -36.06 3.80
N GLY A 44 -9.86 -37.31 3.65
CA GLY A 44 -10.78 -38.47 3.66
C GLY A 44 -11.74 -38.45 4.85
N GLU A 45 -11.24 -38.06 6.02
CA GLU A 45 -12.02 -37.66 7.18
C GLU A 45 -11.56 -36.24 7.55
N GLY A 46 -12.46 -35.25 7.41
CA GLY A 46 -12.18 -33.86 7.72
C GLY A 46 -11.71 -32.99 6.55
N LYS A 47 -11.07 -31.88 6.88
CA LYS A 47 -10.61 -30.86 5.93
C LYS A 47 -9.29 -30.24 6.38
N SER A 48 -8.57 -29.71 5.41
CA SER A 48 -7.46 -28.80 5.64
C SER A 48 -7.78 -27.44 5.04
N ILE A 49 -7.57 -26.38 5.81
CA ILE A 49 -7.63 -25.00 5.34
C ILE A 49 -6.21 -24.46 5.41
N TRP A 50 -5.75 -23.82 4.33
CA TRP A 50 -4.41 -23.24 4.27
C TRP A 50 -4.45 -21.83 3.71
N PHE A 51 -3.45 -21.03 4.07
CA PHE A 51 -3.21 -19.71 3.49
C PHE A 51 -1.71 -19.38 3.44
N GLU A 52 -1.36 -18.47 2.53
CA GLU A 52 0.00 -17.96 2.32
C GLU A 52 0.05 -16.45 2.58
N LEU A 53 1.16 -16.01 3.18
CA LEU A 53 1.52 -14.61 3.39
C LEU A 53 2.92 -14.38 2.81
N ARG A 54 3.07 -13.43 1.92
CA ARG A 54 4.33 -13.04 1.28
C ARG A 54 4.81 -11.76 1.95
N GLU A 55 6.11 -11.68 2.18
CA GLU A 55 6.71 -10.41 2.56
C GLU A 55 6.79 -9.60 1.28
N GLU A 56 6.22 -8.39 1.28
CA GLU A 56 6.52 -7.42 0.24
C GLU A 56 7.99 -7.04 0.45
N GLU A 57 8.89 -7.57 -0.39
CA GLU A 57 10.24 -7.02 -0.46
C GLU A 57 10.07 -5.57 -0.91
N GLU A 58 10.33 -4.61 -0.01
CA GLU A 58 10.48 -3.22 -0.41
C GLU A 58 11.54 -3.20 -1.50
N GLU A 59 11.14 -2.95 -2.75
CA GLU A 59 12.08 -2.65 -3.81
C GLU A 59 12.84 -1.41 -3.32
N GLU A 60 14.08 -1.59 -2.86
CA GLU A 60 15.02 -0.50 -2.67
C GLU A 60 15.19 0.12 -4.05
N ASP A 61 14.39 1.15 -4.35
CA ASP A 61 14.65 2.07 -5.44
C ASP A 61 16.02 2.70 -5.14
N GLU A 62 17.09 2.08 -5.65
CA GLU A 62 18.42 2.65 -5.71
C GLU A 62 18.37 3.89 -6.62
N ASP A 63 17.82 5.00 -6.11
CA ASP A 63 18.07 6.32 -6.68
C ASP A 63 19.47 6.75 -6.25
N GLY A 64 20.44 6.22 -6.99
CA GLY A 64 21.79 6.71 -7.01
C GLY A 64 21.86 8.05 -7.71
N GLY A 65 22.09 9.11 -6.91
CA GLY A 65 23.04 10.15 -7.27
C GLY A 65 22.49 11.55 -7.46
N ASP A 66 22.68 12.37 -6.43
CA ASP A 66 22.87 13.82 -6.56
C ASP A 66 24.04 14.18 -5.62
N GLY A 67 25.25 14.40 -6.12
CA GLY A 67 25.58 15.52 -7.00
C GLY A 67 26.11 16.63 -6.12
N ASP A 68 27.44 16.76 -6.07
CA ASP A 68 28.20 17.73 -5.29
C ASP A 68 27.56 19.14 -5.32
N VAL A 69 27.18 19.64 -4.14
CA VAL A 69 26.74 21.04 -3.99
C VAL A 69 27.97 21.95 -4.11
N GLU A 70 28.18 22.51 -5.30
CA GLU A 70 29.20 23.53 -5.54
C GLU A 70 28.94 24.76 -4.64
N GLY A 71 30.01 25.22 -4.00
CA GLY A 71 29.98 26.27 -2.99
C GLY A 71 29.48 27.62 -3.51
N VAL A 72 28.51 28.19 -2.80
CA VAL A 72 28.07 29.57 -2.99
C VAL A 72 29.16 30.52 -2.47
N GLY A 73 29.83 31.20 -3.39
CA GLY A 73 30.67 32.35 -3.10
C GLY A 73 29.81 33.62 -2.96
N GLU A 74 29.83 34.23 -1.78
CA GLU A 74 29.29 35.56 -1.54
C GLU A 74 30.19 36.62 -2.20
N GLY A 75 29.66 37.33 -3.21
CA GLY A 75 30.30 38.49 -3.82
C GLY A 75 29.24 39.55 -4.11
N GLY A 76 29.26 40.65 -3.35
CA GLY A 76 28.23 41.68 -3.36
C GLY A 76 28.33 42.74 -4.46
N GLY A 77 27.51 43.78 -4.32
CA GLY A 77 27.74 45.09 -4.93
C GLY A 77 26.52 45.77 -5.57
N ALA A 78 26.02 46.80 -4.86
CA ALA A 78 25.57 48.10 -5.36
C ALA A 78 24.25 48.25 -6.16
N ASP A 79 23.28 48.85 -5.46
CA ASP A 79 22.53 50.08 -5.81
C ASP A 79 22.40 50.52 -7.29
N ALA A 80 21.16 50.68 -7.77
CA ALA A 80 20.51 51.98 -8.06
C ALA A 80 19.29 51.86 -9.01
N ASP A 81 18.18 52.43 -8.53
CA ASP A 81 17.14 53.27 -9.20
C ASP A 81 17.05 53.34 -10.75
N ASP A 82 15.85 53.14 -11.30
CA ASP A 82 15.07 54.19 -12.01
C ASP A 82 13.79 53.58 -12.63
N GLY A 83 12.72 54.36 -12.64
CA GLY A 83 11.36 53.93 -12.93
C GLY A 83 10.97 53.86 -14.40
N GLY A 84 9.72 53.46 -14.63
CA GLY A 84 9.05 53.54 -15.91
C GLY A 84 7.66 52.92 -15.87
N ALA A 85 6.62 53.78 -15.94
CA ALA A 85 5.26 53.40 -16.35
C ALA A 85 5.32 52.71 -17.74
N GLU A 86 4.33 52.01 -18.29
CA GLU A 86 2.97 52.42 -18.69
C GLU A 86 2.23 51.13 -19.14
N GLY A 87 0.92 50.98 -18.94
CA GLY A 87 0.04 50.98 -20.11
C GLY A 87 -1.00 49.86 -20.08
N ALA A 88 -2.20 50.21 -20.55
CA ALA A 88 -3.48 49.49 -20.46
C ALA A 88 -3.60 48.20 -21.30
N GLY A 89 -4.59 47.37 -20.96
CA GLY A 89 -5.19 46.44 -21.92
C GLY A 89 -6.05 45.34 -21.30
N ARG A 90 -7.35 45.60 -21.13
CA ARG A 90 -8.39 44.56 -21.01
C ARG A 90 -8.39 43.69 -22.26
N GLU A 91 -8.67 42.40 -22.13
CA GLU A 91 -9.82 41.74 -22.79
C GLU A 91 -9.96 40.27 -22.37
N GLU A 92 -11.16 39.91 -21.88
CA GLU A 92 -11.61 38.54 -21.59
C GLU A 92 -12.57 38.11 -22.71
N PRO A 93 -12.60 36.83 -23.09
CA PRO A 93 -13.80 36.20 -23.63
C PRO A 93 -14.62 35.45 -22.56
#